data_AF-A0A1G6U3C2-F1
#
_entry.id   AF-A0A1G6U3C2-F1
#
_cell.length_a   1.000
_cell.length_b   1.000
_cell.length_c   1.000
_cell.angle_alpha   90.00
_cell.angle_beta   90.00
_cell.angle_gamma   90.00
#
_symmetry.space_group_name_H-M   'P 1'
#
loop_
_entity.id
_entity.type
_entity.pdbx_description
1 polymer ?
#
loop_
_entity_poly.entity_id
_entity_poly.type
_entity_poly.pdbx_seq_one_letter_code
_entity_poly.pdbx_strand_id
1 'polypeptide(L)'
;MGGDGETFIIEVQRAAQKFFTDRAVFYTASRLYDQGPKGRMHWDFELKEVYFIGLADFNFDRFQTGKYLHWVRLTEDGSACEVYNKLGFIFLELPNFKLDEAEIKTDLERWLYVLRNMPKLEEIPVTLQSEVFQKLFKIAEVANLKKEEYMLYQRDLLDKWTEYSVLKTAEEKGAEQKSYEVVRNLLSSTDFGVAKIAALTGVTEAFVKEVCLSLKTKK
;
A
#
# COMPACT_ATOMS: atom_id res chain seq x y z
N MET A 1 7.15 -2.83 7.30
CA MET A 1 8.57 -2.65 7.64
C MET A 1 9.02 -1.34 7.03
N GLY A 2 9.78 -0.54 7.78
CA GLY A 2 10.43 0.66 7.23
C GLY A 2 11.56 0.30 6.27
N GLY A 3 12.05 1.29 5.50
CA GLY A 3 13.08 1.10 4.47
C GLY A 3 14.39 0.49 4.99
N ASP A 4 14.73 0.73 6.26
CA ASP A 4 16.02 0.33 6.87
C ASP A 4 15.92 -0.86 7.85
N GLY A 5 14.75 -1.52 7.92
CA GLY A 5 14.51 -2.67 8.79
C GLY A 5 13.89 -2.34 10.15
N GLU A 6 13.46 -1.09 10.34
CA GLU A 6 12.64 -0.65 11.47
C GLU A 6 11.27 -1.34 11.45
N THR A 7 10.77 -1.66 12.65
CA THR A 7 9.47 -2.29 12.84
C THR A 7 8.48 -1.31 13.46
N PHE A 8 7.43 -0.98 12.72
CA PHE A 8 6.30 -0.21 13.22
C PHE A 8 5.12 -1.14 13.51
N ILE A 9 4.59 -1.04 14.72
CA ILE A 9 3.38 -1.73 15.16
C ILE A 9 2.30 -0.66 15.28
N ILE A 10 1.24 -0.76 14.47
CA ILE A 10 0.15 0.21 14.48
C ILE A 10 -1.09 -0.49 15.04
N GLU A 11 -1.70 0.10 16.06
CA GLU A 11 -2.94 -0.39 16.64
C GLU A 11 -3.98 0.73 16.74
N VAL A 12 -5.18 0.47 16.23
CA VAL A 12 -6.31 1.40 16.23
C VAL A 12 -7.39 0.88 17.15
N GLN A 13 -7.87 1.72 18.08
CA GLN A 13 -8.80 1.30 19.12
C GLN A 13 -9.94 2.31 19.32
N ARG A 14 -11.17 1.86 19.15
CA ARG A 14 -12.38 2.69 19.31
C ARG A 14 -12.88 2.79 20.75
N ALA A 15 -12.62 1.77 21.56
CA ALA A 15 -13.11 1.69 22.93
C ALA A 15 -11.96 1.44 23.90
N ALA A 16 -12.00 2.15 25.04
CA ALA A 16 -11.02 2.02 26.10
C ALA A 16 -10.92 0.55 26.55
N GLN A 17 -9.69 0.04 26.56
CA GLN A 17 -9.37 -1.26 27.11
C GLN A 17 -8.36 -1.09 28.24
N LYS A 18 -8.64 -1.76 29.36
CA LYS A 18 -7.82 -1.69 30.57
C LYS A 18 -6.34 -1.97 30.32
N PHE A 19 -6.05 -2.93 29.43
CA PHE A 19 -4.70 -3.45 29.17
C PHE A 19 -4.11 -2.95 27.84
N PHE A 20 -4.50 -1.75 27.38
CA PHE A 20 -3.98 -1.20 26.13
C PHE A 20 -2.44 -1.05 26.16
N THR A 21 -1.91 -0.52 27.27
CA THR A 21 -0.46 -0.36 27.47
C THR A 21 0.25 -1.71 27.57
N ASP A 22 -0.32 -2.69 28.28
CA ASP A 22 0.25 -4.03 28.39
C ASP A 22 0.37 -4.70 27.02
N ARG A 23 -0.63 -4.51 26.13
CA ARG A 23 -0.58 -5.02 24.76
C ARG A 23 0.51 -4.33 23.93
N ALA A 24 0.65 -3.01 24.07
CA ALA A 24 1.73 -2.27 23.42
C ALA A 24 3.12 -2.81 23.83
N VAL A 25 3.33 -3.02 25.13
CA VAL A 25 4.57 -3.62 25.66
C VAL A 25 4.73 -5.06 25.17
N PHE A 26 3.68 -5.87 25.21
CA PHE A 26 3.73 -7.27 24.76
C PHE A 26 4.10 -7.39 23.27
N TYR A 27 3.48 -6.58 22.42
CA TYR A 27 3.75 -6.59 20.98
C TYR A 27 5.17 -6.13 20.66
N THR A 28 5.63 -5.04 21.30
CA THR A 28 6.99 -4.54 21.09
C THR A 28 8.05 -5.51 21.61
N ALA A 29 7.86 -6.08 22.81
CA ALA A 29 8.75 -7.09 23.38
C ALA A 29 8.83 -8.34 22.48
N SER A 30 7.70 -8.80 21.95
CA SER A 30 7.67 -9.93 21.01
C SER A 30 8.48 -9.62 19.75
N ARG A 31 8.37 -8.40 19.21
CA ARG A 31 9.14 -8.00 18.02
C ARG A 31 10.62 -7.82 18.28
N LEU A 32 11.01 -7.35 19.45
CA LEU A 32 12.42 -7.31 19.85
C LEU A 32 12.98 -8.73 19.98
N TYR A 33 12.24 -9.64 20.62
CA TYR A 33 12.64 -11.03 20.78
C TYR A 33 12.79 -11.76 19.43
N ASP A 34 11.86 -11.54 18.50
CA ASP A 34 11.88 -12.16 17.17
C ASP A 34 13.09 -11.76 16.31
N GLN A 35 13.83 -10.71 16.68
CA GLN A 35 15.07 -10.31 15.99
C GLN A 35 16.26 -11.22 16.32
N GLY A 36 16.20 -11.96 17.42
CA GLY A 36 17.23 -12.92 17.79
C GLY A 36 17.35 -14.03 16.72
N PRO A 37 18.56 -14.50 16.38
CA PRO A 37 18.71 -15.47 15.31
C PRO A 37 18.18 -16.85 15.71
N LYS A 38 17.41 -17.45 14.82
CA LYS A 38 17.02 -18.87 14.92
C LYS A 38 18.16 -19.74 14.41
N GLY A 39 19.15 -20.02 15.25
CA GLY A 39 20.20 -21.00 14.99
C GLY A 39 21.59 -20.46 14.59
N ARG A 40 21.88 -19.17 14.71
CA ARG A 40 23.27 -18.66 14.60
C ARG A 40 23.94 -18.64 15.97
N MET A 41 25.19 -19.11 16.06
CA MET A 41 25.99 -19.13 17.30
C MET A 41 26.55 -17.76 17.71
N HIS A 42 26.56 -16.76 16.82
CA HIS A 42 27.14 -15.45 17.08
C HIS A 42 26.13 -14.35 16.78
N TRP A 43 25.61 -13.75 17.84
CA TRP A 43 24.80 -12.53 17.84
C TRP A 43 25.28 -11.65 18.99
N ASP A 44 25.47 -10.38 18.68
CA ASP A 44 26.00 -9.34 19.58
C ASP A 44 24.89 -8.54 20.27
N PHE A 45 23.63 -9.00 20.18
CA PHE A 45 22.45 -8.33 20.73
C PHE A 45 22.18 -6.95 20.13
N GLU A 46 22.73 -6.63 18.95
CA GLU A 46 22.35 -5.42 18.25
C GLU A 46 20.91 -5.54 17.72
N LEU A 47 20.00 -4.84 18.39
CA LEU A 47 18.59 -4.74 18.00
C LEU A 47 18.38 -3.63 16.96
N LYS A 48 17.41 -3.85 16.09
CA LYS A 48 16.79 -2.86 15.20
C LYS A 48 15.65 -2.14 15.90
N GLU A 49 15.33 -0.96 15.39
CA GLU A 49 14.30 -0.08 15.94
C GLU A 49 12.90 -0.73 15.91
N VAL A 50 12.17 -0.56 17.02
CA VAL A 50 10.78 -0.98 17.15
C VAL A 50 9.97 0.19 17.72
N TYR A 51 8.95 0.60 16.99
CA TYR A 51 8.03 1.65 17.40
C TYR A 51 6.60 1.13 17.47
N PHE A 52 5.92 1.46 18.56
CA PHE A 52 4.47 1.24 18.67
C PHE A 52 3.73 2.55 18.45
N ILE A 53 2.68 2.53 17.64
CA ILE A 53 1.80 3.65 17.37
C ILE A 53 0.37 3.21 17.73
N GLY A 54 -0.14 3.73 18.85
CA GLY A 54 -1.50 3.49 19.30
C GLY A 54 -2.39 4.68 18.96
N LEU A 55 -3.42 4.45 18.14
CA LEU A 55 -4.43 5.45 17.80
C LEU A 55 -5.74 5.12 18.51
N ALA A 56 -6.16 6.00 19.41
CA ALA A 56 -7.29 5.80 20.30
C ALA A 56 -8.40 6.83 20.06
N ASP A 57 -9.64 6.36 19.97
CA ASP A 57 -10.86 7.19 19.97
C ASP A 57 -11.38 7.45 21.40
N PHE A 58 -10.46 7.54 22.36
CA PHE A 58 -10.71 7.83 23.76
C PHE A 58 -9.45 8.49 24.34
N ASN A 59 -9.59 9.12 25.51
CA ASN A 59 -8.47 9.70 26.25
C ASN A 59 -7.94 8.68 27.27
N PHE A 60 -6.63 8.62 27.43
CA PHE A 60 -5.97 7.85 28.46
C PHE A 60 -5.84 8.69 29.73
N ASP A 61 -6.30 8.16 30.86
CA ASP A 61 -6.25 8.85 32.16
C ASP A 61 -4.82 9.17 32.65
N ARG A 62 -3.81 8.52 32.07
CA ARG A 62 -2.39 8.63 32.47
C ARG A 62 -1.64 9.76 31.79
N PHE A 63 -2.20 10.34 30.73
CA PHE A 63 -1.52 11.39 29.96
C PHE A 63 -2.03 12.77 30.30
N GLN A 64 -1.27 13.78 29.89
CA GLN A 64 -1.64 15.17 30.07
C GLN A 64 -2.94 15.49 29.32
N THR A 65 -3.92 16.04 30.04
CA THR A 65 -5.21 16.43 29.49
C THR A 65 -5.07 17.43 28.35
N GLY A 66 -5.81 17.21 27.26
CA GLY A 66 -5.92 18.15 26.13
C GLY A 66 -4.81 18.03 25.09
N LYS A 67 -3.78 17.21 25.31
CA LYS A 67 -2.75 16.92 24.31
C LYS A 67 -3.16 15.68 23.50
N TYR A 68 -3.07 15.75 22.17
CA TYR A 68 -3.48 14.64 21.30
C TYR A 68 -2.34 13.68 20.93
N LEU A 69 -1.07 14.09 21.08
CA LEU A 69 0.11 13.33 20.67
C LEU A 69 1.05 13.15 21.86
N HIS A 70 1.33 11.90 22.22
CA HIS A 70 2.18 11.54 23.35
C HIS A 70 3.33 10.66 22.87
N TRP A 71 4.56 11.13 23.08
CA TRP A 71 5.77 10.36 22.86
C TRP A 71 6.23 9.79 24.20
N VAL A 72 6.45 8.49 24.26
CA VAL A 72 6.93 7.78 25.44
C VAL A 72 8.20 7.02 25.05
N ARG A 73 9.28 7.25 25.79
CA ARG A 73 10.64 6.76 25.52
C ARG A 73 11.26 6.21 26.80
N LEU A 74 12.35 5.44 26.65
CA LEU A 74 13.11 4.93 27.79
C LEU A 74 14.11 5.98 28.27
N THR A 75 13.87 6.56 29.44
CA THR A 75 14.71 7.59 30.06
C THR A 75 15.17 7.15 31.44
N GLU A 76 16.27 7.74 31.91
CA GLU A 76 16.68 7.61 33.31
C GLU A 76 15.72 8.41 34.21
N ASP A 77 15.37 7.88 35.38
CA ASP A 77 14.46 8.55 36.31
C ASP A 77 15.04 9.89 36.79
N GLY A 78 14.20 10.93 36.84
CA GLY A 78 14.61 12.29 37.17
C GLY A 78 15.47 13.00 36.10
N SER A 79 15.76 12.34 34.97
CA SER A 79 16.57 12.88 33.88
C SER A 79 15.76 13.02 32.59
N ALA A 80 16.04 14.06 31.81
CA ALA A 80 15.54 14.18 30.45
C ALA A 80 16.39 13.38 29.43
N CYS A 81 17.43 12.69 29.90
CA CYS A 81 18.32 11.91 29.05
C CYS A 81 17.67 10.59 28.63
N GLU A 82 17.56 10.41 27.32
CA GLU A 82 17.13 9.17 26.69
C GLU A 82 18.24 8.11 26.79
N VAL A 83 17.93 6.99 27.45
CA VAL A 83 18.88 5.90 27.69
C VAL A 83 18.90 4.92 26.52
N TYR A 84 17.78 4.80 25.80
CA TYR A 84 17.65 3.91 24.65
C TYR A 84 16.67 4.47 23.63
N ASN A 85 17.13 4.60 22.39
CA ASN A 85 16.42 5.29 21.31
C ASN A 85 15.84 4.37 20.23
N LYS A 86 16.12 3.06 20.28
CA LYS A 86 15.60 2.08 19.33
C LYS A 86 14.26 1.47 19.76
N LEU A 87 13.66 1.93 20.86
CA LEU A 87 12.31 1.55 21.30
C LEU A 87 11.52 2.80 21.69
N GLY A 88 10.37 3.00 21.03
CA GLY A 88 9.50 4.13 21.32
C GLY A 88 8.02 3.79 21.22
N PHE A 89 7.21 4.53 21.94
CA PHE A 89 5.75 4.43 21.88
C PHE A 89 5.16 5.80 21.59
N ILE A 90 4.22 5.82 20.64
CA ILE A 90 3.50 7.01 20.21
C ILE A 90 2.02 6.72 20.46
N PHE A 91 1.38 7.53 21.29
CA PHE A 91 -0.06 7.45 21.53
C PHE A 91 -0.75 8.69 20.96
N LEU A 92 -1.81 8.44 20.20
CA LEU A 92 -2.63 9.45 19.54
C LEU A 92 -4.06 9.37 20.10
N GLU A 93 -4.54 10.45 20.71
CA GLU A 93 -5.88 10.58 21.28
C GLU A 93 -6.75 11.44 20.36
N LEU A 94 -7.56 10.78 19.52
CA LEU A 94 -8.43 11.46 18.56
C LEU A 94 -9.40 12.47 19.22
N PRO A 95 -9.99 12.22 20.41
CA PRO A 95 -10.90 13.19 21.01
C PRO A 95 -10.25 14.53 21.32
N ASN A 96 -8.93 14.55 21.56
CA ASN A 96 -8.15 15.75 21.85
C ASN A 96 -7.65 16.46 20.57
N PHE A 97 -7.77 15.83 19.40
CA PHE A 97 -7.47 16.49 18.12
C PHE A 97 -8.62 17.43 17.73
N LYS A 98 -8.45 18.75 17.86
CA LYS A 98 -9.52 19.75 17.69
C LYS A 98 -9.39 20.68 16.48
N LEU A 99 -8.34 20.54 15.66
CA LEU A 99 -8.11 21.40 14.52
C LEU A 99 -9.21 21.26 13.45
N ASP A 100 -9.64 22.39 12.91
CA ASP A 100 -10.53 22.46 11.75
C ASP A 100 -9.74 22.35 10.44
N GLU A 101 -10.42 22.08 9.32
CA GLU A 101 -9.77 21.83 8.02
C GLU A 101 -8.83 22.97 7.59
N ALA A 102 -9.23 24.22 7.83
CA ALA A 102 -8.43 25.41 7.50
C ALA A 102 -7.15 25.55 8.33
N GLU A 103 -7.06 24.88 9.48
CA GLU A 103 -5.93 24.95 10.41
C GLU A 103 -4.91 23.84 10.19
N ILE A 104 -5.24 22.84 9.36
CA ILE A 104 -4.39 21.68 9.07
C ILE A 104 -3.18 22.12 8.24
N LYS A 105 -1.97 21.83 8.73
CA LYS A 105 -0.71 22.20 8.08
C LYS A 105 0.12 21.00 7.68
N THR A 106 0.04 19.91 8.44
CA THR A 106 0.90 18.73 8.29
C THR A 106 0.12 17.51 7.81
N ASP A 107 0.82 16.54 7.22
CA ASP A 107 0.21 15.28 6.80
C ASP A 107 -0.34 14.48 7.99
N LEU A 108 0.31 14.52 9.15
CA LEU A 108 -0.21 13.88 10.37
C LEU A 108 -1.56 14.48 10.77
N GLU A 109 -1.68 15.80 10.78
CA GLU A 109 -2.93 16.49 11.08
C GLU A 109 -4.02 16.16 10.06
N ARG A 110 -3.68 16.05 8.77
CA ARG A 110 -4.60 15.55 7.73
C ARG A 110 -5.12 14.16 8.06
N TRP A 111 -4.23 13.22 8.39
CA TRP A 111 -4.59 11.86 8.78
C TRP A 111 -5.49 11.81 10.01
N LEU A 112 -5.17 12.58 11.06
CA LEU A 112 -5.97 12.64 12.28
C LEU A 112 -7.35 13.26 12.03
N TYR A 113 -7.41 14.30 11.20
CA TYR A 113 -8.68 14.92 10.80
C TYR A 113 -9.57 13.92 10.06
N VAL A 114 -9.01 13.16 9.11
CA VAL A 114 -9.74 12.11 8.38
C VAL A 114 -10.27 11.08 9.36
N LEU A 115 -9.40 10.49 10.19
CA LEU A 115 -9.78 9.39 11.08
C LEU A 115 -10.83 9.80 12.11
N ARG A 116 -10.75 11.04 12.62
CA ARG A 116 -11.74 11.60 13.56
C ARG A 116 -13.10 11.85 12.89
N ASN A 117 -13.09 12.37 11.66
CA ASN A 117 -14.31 12.76 10.96
C ASN A 117 -14.87 11.67 10.03
N MET A 118 -14.17 10.55 9.85
CA MET A 118 -14.51 9.46 8.93
C MET A 118 -15.98 9.00 9.00
N PRO A 119 -16.61 8.86 10.19
CA PRO A 119 -18.03 8.48 10.26
C PRO A 119 -19.01 9.54 9.72
N LYS A 120 -18.56 10.79 9.56
CA LYS A 120 -19.35 11.96 9.15
C LYS A 120 -18.99 12.49 7.77
N LEU A 121 -17.96 11.95 7.14
CA LEU A 121 -17.51 12.39 5.82
C LEU A 121 -18.45 11.79 4.76
N GLU A 122 -19.35 12.62 4.22
CA GLU A 122 -20.22 12.27 3.09
C GLU A 122 -19.48 12.44 1.74
N GLU A 123 -18.51 13.36 1.68
CA GLU A 123 -17.64 13.59 0.52
C GLU A 123 -16.18 13.72 0.95
N ILE A 124 -15.23 13.39 0.05
CA ILE A 124 -13.80 13.52 0.30
C ILE A 124 -13.42 15.02 0.27
N PRO A 125 -12.91 15.61 1.37
CA PRO A 125 -12.51 17.01 1.37
C PRO A 125 -11.39 17.28 0.34
N VAL A 126 -11.42 18.45 -0.30
CA VAL A 126 -10.48 18.82 -1.37
C VAL A 126 -9.01 18.79 -0.91
N THR A 127 -8.78 19.04 0.37
CA THR A 127 -7.46 18.98 1.01
C THR A 127 -6.88 17.56 1.14
N LEU A 128 -7.67 16.53 0.84
CA LEU A 128 -7.35 15.11 1.04
C LEU A 128 -7.33 14.32 -0.27
N GLN A 129 -7.09 14.97 -1.41
CA GLN A 129 -7.07 14.33 -2.73
C GLN A 129 -5.80 13.51 -3.04
N SER A 130 -4.94 13.20 -2.06
CA SER A 130 -3.78 12.36 -2.31
C SER A 130 -4.20 10.92 -2.64
N GLU A 131 -3.42 10.22 -3.47
CA GLU A 131 -3.73 8.84 -3.89
C GLU A 131 -3.93 7.88 -2.71
N VAL A 132 -3.25 8.13 -1.59
CA VAL A 132 -3.34 7.29 -0.38
C VAL A 132 -4.68 7.48 0.33
N PHE A 133 -5.18 8.72 0.41
CA PHE A 133 -6.50 9.00 0.97
C PHE A 133 -7.60 8.51 0.04
N GLN A 134 -7.47 8.64 -1.28
CA GLN A 134 -8.44 8.05 -2.22
C GLN A 134 -8.57 6.54 -2.04
N LYS A 135 -7.44 5.83 -1.87
CA LYS A 135 -7.45 4.38 -1.56
C LYS A 135 -8.12 4.10 -0.21
N LEU A 136 -7.85 4.91 0.82
CA LEU A 136 -8.48 4.79 2.13
C LEU A 136 -10.01 4.97 2.05
N PHE A 137 -10.49 6.02 1.39
CA PHE A 137 -11.93 6.27 1.23
C PHE A 137 -12.59 5.18 0.41
N LYS A 138 -11.95 4.69 -0.64
CA LYS A 138 -12.44 3.53 -1.41
C LYS A 138 -12.57 2.26 -0.54
N ILE A 139 -11.65 2.04 0.40
CA ILE A 139 -11.73 0.92 1.35
C ILE A 139 -12.83 1.18 2.39
N ALA A 140 -12.95 2.41 2.91
CA ALA A 140 -13.94 2.79 3.91
C ALA A 140 -15.36 2.74 3.36
N GLU A 141 -15.57 3.22 2.14
CA GLU A 141 -16.83 3.10 1.39
C GLU A 141 -17.20 1.63 1.29
N VAL A 142 -16.29 0.78 0.78
CA VAL A 142 -16.48 -0.67 0.68
C VAL A 142 -16.81 -1.35 2.01
N ALA A 143 -16.21 -0.91 3.12
CA ALA A 143 -16.47 -1.43 4.46
C ALA A 143 -17.82 -0.97 5.04
N ASN A 144 -18.37 0.14 4.54
CA ASN A 144 -19.64 0.73 4.97
C ASN A 144 -20.83 0.33 4.09
N LEU A 145 -20.59 -0.32 2.93
CA LEU A 145 -21.64 -0.80 2.03
C LEU A 145 -22.45 -1.94 2.67
N LYS A 146 -23.77 -1.90 2.49
CA LYS A 146 -24.61 -3.09 2.69
C LYS A 146 -24.25 -4.15 1.65
N LYS A 147 -24.50 -5.42 1.96
CA LYS A 147 -24.10 -6.57 1.13
C LYS A 147 -24.54 -6.44 -0.34
N GLU A 148 -25.70 -5.82 -0.62
CA GLU A 148 -26.17 -5.57 -1.99
C GLU A 148 -25.33 -4.49 -2.72
N GLU A 149 -24.93 -3.42 -2.04
CA GLU A 149 -24.15 -2.33 -2.61
C GLU A 149 -22.68 -2.76 -2.85
N TYR A 150 -22.15 -3.62 -1.98
CA TYR A 150 -20.83 -4.27 -2.18
C TYR A 150 -20.79 -5.11 -3.46
N MET A 151 -21.87 -5.84 -3.76
CA MET A 151 -21.97 -6.65 -4.98
C MET A 151 -22.06 -5.78 -6.25
N LEU A 152 -22.76 -4.66 -6.19
CA LEU A 152 -22.83 -3.69 -7.30
C LEU A 152 -21.47 -3.04 -7.54
N TYR A 153 -20.78 -2.62 -6.48
CA TYR A 153 -19.43 -2.06 -6.58
C TYR A 153 -18.40 -3.06 -7.12
N GLN A 154 -18.45 -4.32 -6.67
CA GLN A 154 -17.61 -5.38 -7.25
C GLN A 154 -17.90 -5.58 -8.73
N ARG A 155 -19.18 -5.59 -9.13
CA ARG A 155 -19.56 -5.70 -10.54
C ARG A 155 -18.99 -4.54 -11.37
N ASP A 156 -19.12 -3.30 -10.91
CA ASP A 156 -18.63 -2.14 -11.65
C ASP A 156 -17.08 -2.12 -11.75
N LEU A 157 -16.37 -2.66 -10.76
CA LEU A 157 -14.93 -2.89 -10.84
C LEU A 157 -14.56 -4.00 -11.83
N LEU A 158 -15.29 -5.12 -11.81
CA LEU A 158 -15.12 -6.21 -12.77
C LEU A 158 -15.41 -5.74 -14.20
N ASP A 159 -16.41 -4.89 -14.41
CA ASP A 159 -16.76 -4.32 -15.71
C ASP A 159 -15.62 -3.44 -16.25
N LYS A 160 -15.03 -2.57 -15.40
CA LYS A 160 -13.85 -1.76 -15.77
C LYS A 160 -12.63 -2.61 -16.12
N TRP A 161 -12.38 -3.68 -15.37
CA TRP A 161 -11.27 -4.60 -15.66
C TRP A 161 -11.52 -5.41 -16.93
N THR A 162 -12.77 -5.78 -17.19
CA THR A 162 -13.18 -6.46 -18.42
C THR A 162 -13.00 -5.54 -19.63
N GLU A 163 -13.46 -4.29 -19.54
CA GLU A 163 -13.28 -3.29 -20.59
C GLU A 163 -11.80 -3.02 -20.89
N TYR A 164 -10.99 -2.85 -19.85
CA TYR A 164 -9.54 -2.70 -19.99
C TYR A 164 -8.90 -3.94 -20.65
N SER A 165 -9.30 -5.15 -20.27
CA SER A 165 -8.82 -6.39 -20.87
C SER A 165 -9.22 -6.52 -22.34
N VAL A 166 -10.43 -6.07 -22.71
CA VAL A 166 -10.91 -6.07 -24.10
C VAL A 166 -10.11 -5.09 -24.94
N LEU A 167 -9.89 -3.87 -24.45
CA LEU A 167 -9.07 -2.86 -25.13
C LEU A 167 -7.64 -3.36 -25.33
N LYS A 168 -7.01 -3.89 -24.28
CA LYS A 168 -5.66 -4.44 -24.35
C LYS A 168 -5.56 -5.61 -25.35
N THR A 169 -6.55 -6.51 -25.34
CA THR A 169 -6.61 -7.62 -26.31
C THR A 169 -6.79 -7.11 -27.75
N ALA A 170 -7.57 -6.05 -27.94
CA ALA A 170 -7.75 -5.43 -29.25
C ALA A 170 -6.46 -4.73 -29.74
N GLU A 171 -5.72 -4.07 -28.85
CA GLU A 171 -4.41 -3.48 -29.14
C GLU A 171 -3.37 -4.55 -29.49
N GLU A 172 -3.29 -5.63 -28.71
CA GLU A 172 -2.40 -6.77 -28.95
C GLU A 172 -2.71 -7.44 -30.29
N LYS A 173 -3.98 -7.75 -30.58
CA LYS A 173 -4.40 -8.29 -31.87
C LYS A 173 -4.12 -7.32 -33.02
N GLY A 174 -4.31 -6.02 -32.82
CA GLY A 174 -3.99 -5.01 -33.83
C GLY A 174 -2.49 -4.92 -34.13
N ALA A 175 -1.64 -5.00 -33.10
CA ALA A 175 -0.18 -5.02 -33.25
C ALA A 175 0.30 -6.32 -33.91
N GLU A 176 -0.27 -7.46 -33.54
CA GLU A 176 0.04 -8.76 -34.14
C GLU A 176 -0.40 -8.81 -35.61
N GLN A 177 -1.59 -8.30 -35.95
CA GLN A 177 -2.08 -8.23 -37.33
C GLN A 177 -1.17 -7.35 -38.21
N LYS A 178 -0.74 -6.19 -37.71
CA LYS A 178 0.22 -5.32 -38.42
C LYS A 178 1.57 -6.03 -38.60
N SER A 179 2.05 -6.71 -37.57
CA SER A 179 3.30 -7.48 -37.63
C SER A 179 3.19 -8.62 -38.65
N TYR A 180 2.06 -9.32 -38.67
CA TYR A 180 1.75 -10.35 -39.66
C TYR A 180 1.75 -9.80 -41.09
N GLU A 181 1.09 -8.66 -41.35
CA GLU A 181 1.04 -8.04 -42.66
C GLU A 181 2.42 -7.61 -43.17
N VAL A 182 3.23 -7.00 -42.30
CA VAL A 182 4.59 -6.59 -42.64
C VAL A 182 5.47 -7.81 -42.95
N VAL A 183 5.42 -8.85 -42.10
CA VAL A 183 6.17 -10.10 -42.33
C VAL A 183 5.71 -10.81 -43.60
N ARG A 184 4.41 -10.89 -43.84
CA ARG A 184 3.82 -11.48 -45.07
C ARG A 184 4.29 -10.76 -46.32
N ASN A 185 4.27 -9.43 -46.31
CA ASN A 185 4.72 -8.62 -47.44
C ASN A 185 6.21 -8.83 -47.72
N LEU A 186 7.05 -8.85 -46.69
CA LEU A 186 8.48 -9.13 -46.83
C LEU A 186 8.75 -10.53 -47.37
N LEU A 187 8.05 -11.56 -46.88
CA LEU A 187 8.16 -12.94 -47.37
C LEU A 187 7.70 -13.10 -48.82
N SER A 188 6.82 -12.23 -49.31
CA SER A 188 6.25 -12.32 -50.67
C SER A 188 6.94 -11.43 -51.69
N SER A 189 7.67 -10.39 -51.25
CA SER A 189 8.32 -9.38 -52.11
C SER A 189 9.85 -9.41 -52.06
N THR A 190 10.46 -10.21 -51.17
CA THR A 190 11.92 -10.30 -51.01
C THR A 190 12.36 -11.75 -50.78
N ASP A 191 13.64 -12.04 -51.07
CA ASP A 191 14.28 -13.34 -50.79
C ASP A 191 15.01 -13.38 -49.42
N PHE A 192 14.58 -12.56 -48.47
CA PHE A 192 15.24 -12.50 -47.16
C PHE A 192 14.99 -13.77 -46.35
N GLY A 193 16.07 -14.28 -45.73
CA GLY A 193 15.99 -15.40 -44.79
C GLY A 193 15.25 -15.03 -43.50
N VAL A 194 14.67 -16.05 -42.85
CA VAL A 194 13.85 -15.92 -41.62
C VAL A 194 14.52 -15.08 -40.53
N ALA A 195 15.81 -15.31 -40.26
CA ALA A 195 16.57 -14.57 -39.25
C ALA A 195 16.67 -13.06 -39.56
N LYS A 196 16.81 -12.72 -40.86
CA LYS A 196 16.92 -11.32 -41.30
C LYS A 196 15.56 -10.60 -41.24
N ILE A 197 14.47 -11.30 -41.57
CA ILE A 197 13.11 -10.75 -41.46
C ILE A 197 12.76 -10.50 -39.99
N ALA A 198 13.03 -11.48 -39.12
CA ALA A 198 12.82 -11.35 -37.67
C ALA A 198 13.54 -10.13 -37.09
N ALA A 199 14.81 -9.94 -37.46
CA ALA A 199 15.61 -8.79 -37.03
C ALA A 199 15.07 -7.44 -37.56
N LEU A 200 14.60 -7.38 -38.81
CA LEU A 200 14.09 -6.14 -39.42
C LEU A 200 12.72 -5.71 -38.87
N THR A 201 11.86 -6.66 -38.49
CA THR A 201 10.51 -6.38 -38.00
C THR A 201 10.41 -6.41 -36.47
N GLY A 202 11.49 -6.77 -35.77
CA GLY A 202 11.52 -6.85 -34.30
C GLY A 202 10.66 -7.97 -33.72
N VAL A 203 10.34 -9.01 -34.51
CA VAL A 203 9.55 -10.18 -34.07
C VAL A 203 10.44 -11.41 -33.96
N THR A 204 9.94 -12.49 -33.36
CA THR A 204 10.72 -13.72 -33.20
C THR A 204 10.80 -14.53 -34.50
N GLU A 205 11.88 -15.28 -34.69
CA GLU A 205 12.00 -16.21 -35.83
C GLU A 205 10.89 -17.27 -35.85
N ALA A 206 10.39 -17.66 -34.68
CA ALA A 206 9.27 -18.58 -34.55
C ALA A 206 8.00 -18.00 -35.18
N PHE A 207 7.68 -16.73 -34.88
CA PHE A 207 6.55 -16.02 -35.49
C PHE A 207 6.68 -15.93 -37.02
N VAL A 208 7.88 -15.59 -37.53
CA VAL A 208 8.11 -15.56 -38.99
C VAL A 208 7.91 -16.94 -39.64
N LYS A 209 8.35 -18.02 -38.99
CA LYS A 209 8.13 -19.40 -39.46
C LYS A 209 6.65 -19.76 -39.47
N GLU A 210 5.90 -19.35 -38.45
CA GLU A 210 4.45 -19.57 -38.35
C GLU A 210 3.68 -18.85 -39.48
N VAL A 211 4.00 -17.58 -39.75
CA VAL A 211 3.46 -16.84 -40.89
C VAL A 211 3.82 -17.51 -42.22
N CYS A 212 5.05 -17.99 -42.36
CA CYS A 212 5.48 -18.73 -43.56
C CYS A 212 4.70 -20.04 -43.77
N LEU A 213 4.41 -20.77 -42.69
CA LEU A 213 3.61 -22.00 -42.74
C LEU A 213 2.14 -21.73 -43.09
N SER A 214 1.54 -20.67 -42.53
CA SER A 214 0.13 -20.31 -42.79
C SER A 214 -0.11 -19.80 -44.23
N LEU A 215 0.93 -19.27 -44.89
CA LEU A 215 0.88 -18.91 -46.31
C LEU A 215 0.97 -20.13 -47.23
N LYS A 216 1.61 -21.23 -46.79
CA LYS A 216 1.73 -22.48 -47.56
C LYS A 216 0.45 -23.33 -47.51
N THR A 217 -0.34 -23.22 -46.44
CA THR A 217 -1.62 -23.93 -46.28
C THR A 217 -2.81 -23.25 -46.95
N LYS A 218 -2.66 -22.01 -47.44
CA LYS A 218 -3.68 -21.23 -48.17
C LYS A 218 -3.50 -21.22 -49.70
N LYS A 219 -2.56 -22.02 -50.23
CA LYS A 219 -2.40 -22.30 -51.67
C LYS A 219 -2.93 -23.70 -51.98
#